data_AF-U4T9K2-F1
#
_entry.id   AF-U4T9K2-F1
#
_cell.length_a   1.000
_cell.length_b   1.000
_cell.length_c   1.000
_cell.angle_alpha   90.00
_cell.angle_beta   90.00
_cell.angle_gamma   90.00
#
_symmetry.space_group_name_H-M   'P 1'
#
loop_
_entity.id
_entity.type
_entity.pdbx_description
1 polymer ?
#
loop_
_entity_poly.entity_id
_entity_poly.type
_entity_poly.pdbx_seq_one_letter_code
_entity_poly.pdbx_strand_id
1 'polypeptide(L)'
;MATPTIQKQLASMEAKRVKSQLENTLTLAKAESYTRRENVLVCLSDTGGHCHRDGNNALLLFIDKNDNNDFDAEIDSLLTQISLNLKYSQLSLRVGNKRHYTKFWGNSGTPRGHFGHIKYCPTVAYNTAMYLISFSQMGIVKQKLNENHPTQCDE
;
A
#
# COMPACT_ATOMS: atom_id res chain seq x y z
N MET A 1 -5.48 16.48 30.16
CA MET A 1 -4.65 15.40 29.60
C MET A 1 -5.60 14.39 28.96
N ALA A 2 -5.64 14.27 27.63
CA ALA A 2 -6.36 13.18 26.97
C ALA A 2 -5.54 11.91 27.19
N THR A 3 -5.87 11.23 28.29
CA THR A 3 -5.09 10.20 28.96
C THR A 3 -4.93 8.96 28.06
N PRO A 4 -3.88 8.14 28.23
CA PRO A 4 -3.32 7.18 27.25
C PRO A 4 -4.30 6.30 26.44
N THR A 5 -5.46 5.99 26.98
CA THR A 5 -6.51 5.20 26.34
C THR A 5 -7.00 5.80 25.02
N ILE A 6 -7.15 7.13 24.94
CA ILE A 6 -7.63 7.79 23.73
C ILE A 6 -6.60 7.64 22.60
N GLN A 7 -5.31 7.82 22.90
CA GLN A 7 -4.23 7.67 21.91
C GLN A 7 -4.16 6.24 21.38
N LYS A 8 -4.27 5.24 22.26
CA LYS A 8 -4.35 3.83 21.87
C LYS A 8 -5.53 3.54 20.95
N GLN A 9 -6.70 4.12 21.25
CA GLN A 9 -7.88 3.96 20.42
C GLN A 9 -7.71 4.60 19.03
N LEU A 10 -7.17 5.82 18.97
CA LEU A 10 -6.88 6.51 17.71
C LEU A 10 -5.87 5.73 16.85
N ALA A 11 -4.83 5.18 17.45
CA ALA A 11 -3.87 4.32 16.76
C ALA A 11 -4.52 3.04 16.21
N SER A 12 -5.41 2.41 16.99
CA SER A 12 -6.17 1.24 16.54
C SER A 12 -7.11 1.59 15.37
N MET A 13 -7.76 2.76 15.41
CA MET A 13 -8.60 3.24 14.33
C MET A 13 -7.79 3.52 13.05
N GLU A 14 -6.62 4.14 13.18
CA GLU A 14 -5.70 4.32 12.05
C GLU A 14 -5.31 2.99 11.44
N ALA A 15 -4.87 2.01 12.25
CA ALA A 15 -4.47 0.69 11.77
C ALA A 15 -5.59 -0.01 10.97
N LYS A 16 -6.84 0.05 11.45
CA LYS A 16 -8.00 -0.51 10.76
C LYS A 16 -8.34 0.24 9.46
N ARG A 17 -8.30 1.56 9.49
CA ARG A 17 -8.55 2.40 8.30
C ARG A 17 -7.52 2.11 7.21
N VAL A 18 -6.23 2.13 7.58
CA VAL A 18 -5.13 1.91 6.64
C VAL A 18 -5.21 0.51 6.04
N LYS A 19 -5.49 -0.53 6.86
CA LYS A 19 -5.75 -1.88 6.35
C LYS A 19 -6.80 -1.87 5.25
N SER A 20 -7.98 -1.28 5.53
CA SER A 20 -9.08 -1.28 4.58
C SER A 20 -8.73 -0.53 3.29
N GLN A 21 -8.03 0.60 3.40
CA GLN A 21 -7.56 1.36 2.25
C GLN A 21 -6.62 0.51 1.38
N LEU A 22 -5.64 -0.17 1.99
CA LEU A 22 -4.72 -1.05 1.27
C LEU A 22 -5.45 -2.21 0.56
N GLU A 23 -6.33 -2.92 1.26
CA GLU A 23 -7.08 -4.05 0.70
C GLU A 23 -8.01 -3.61 -0.44
N ASN A 24 -8.71 -2.49 -0.26
CA ASN A 24 -9.62 -1.94 -1.24
C ASN A 24 -8.88 -1.46 -2.49
N THR A 25 -7.76 -0.74 -2.34
CA THR A 25 -6.98 -0.26 -3.49
C THR A 25 -6.36 -1.40 -4.29
N LEU A 26 -5.84 -2.44 -3.63
CA LEU A 26 -5.32 -3.62 -4.32
C LEU A 26 -6.42 -4.38 -5.08
N THR A 27 -7.61 -4.47 -4.48
CA THR A 27 -8.78 -5.08 -5.13
C THR A 27 -9.26 -4.24 -6.32
N LEU A 28 -9.28 -2.91 -6.16
CA LEU A 28 -9.63 -1.96 -7.21
C LEU A 28 -8.63 -2.03 -8.36
N ALA A 29 -7.33 -2.11 -8.09
CA ALA A 29 -6.29 -2.22 -9.12
C ALA A 29 -6.50 -3.43 -10.04
N LYS A 30 -6.86 -4.58 -9.45
CA LYS A 30 -7.22 -5.78 -10.19
C LYS A 30 -8.45 -5.56 -11.09
N ALA A 31 -9.48 -4.91 -10.57
CA ALA A 31 -10.70 -4.63 -11.33
C ALA A 31 -10.45 -3.61 -12.47
N GLU A 32 -9.77 -2.51 -12.18
CA GLU A 32 -9.48 -1.43 -13.13
C GLU A 32 -8.58 -1.91 -14.27
N SER A 33 -7.49 -2.62 -13.96
CA SER A 33 -6.59 -3.15 -14.99
C SER A 33 -7.31 -4.09 -15.95
N TYR A 34 -8.09 -5.03 -15.41
CA TYR A 34 -8.84 -5.97 -16.23
C TYR A 34 -9.95 -5.30 -17.07
N THR A 35 -10.68 -4.35 -16.47
CA THR A 35 -11.80 -3.67 -17.14
C THR A 35 -11.31 -2.74 -18.24
N ARG A 36 -10.22 -1.99 -17.99
CA ARG A 36 -9.63 -1.07 -18.97
C ARG A 36 -8.77 -1.77 -20.01
N ARG A 37 -8.31 -2.99 -19.72
CA ARG A 37 -7.28 -3.71 -20.49
C ARG A 37 -5.95 -2.95 -20.55
N GLU A 38 -5.67 -2.18 -19.51
CA GLU A 38 -4.45 -1.38 -19.35
C GLU A 38 -3.70 -1.80 -18.10
N ASN A 39 -2.38 -1.60 -18.10
CA ASN A 39 -1.57 -1.87 -16.93
C ASN A 39 -1.84 -0.79 -15.87
N VAL A 40 -2.12 -1.22 -14.65
CA VAL A 40 -2.38 -0.31 -13.53
C VAL A 40 -1.34 -0.54 -12.45
N LEU A 41 -0.74 0.53 -11.95
CA LEU A 41 0.27 0.50 -10.90
C LEU A 41 -0.33 0.93 -9.57
N VAL A 42 0.12 0.29 -8.49
CA VAL A 42 -0.11 0.71 -7.11
C VAL A 42 1.23 0.97 -6.44
N CYS A 43 1.39 2.11 -5.79
CA CYS A 43 2.57 2.43 -4.99
C CYS A 43 2.21 3.30 -3.78
N LEU A 44 3.13 3.34 -2.81
CA LEU A 44 3.13 4.37 -1.78
C LEU A 44 3.90 5.56 -2.32
N SER A 45 3.43 6.78 -2.12
CA SER A 45 4.13 7.98 -2.53
C SER A 45 4.86 8.67 -1.39
N ASP A 46 5.96 9.33 -1.74
CA ASP A 46 6.63 10.30 -0.87
C ASP A 46 5.95 11.68 -0.93
N THR A 47 6.56 12.66 -0.26
CA THR A 47 6.07 14.05 -0.23
C THR A 47 6.10 14.74 -1.59
N GLY A 48 6.95 14.30 -2.51
CA GLY A 48 7.01 14.79 -3.89
C GLY A 48 5.95 14.17 -4.80
N GLY A 49 5.26 13.11 -4.34
CA GLY A 49 4.27 12.39 -5.14
C GLY A 49 4.85 11.20 -5.89
N HIS A 50 6.16 10.96 -5.80
CA HIS A 50 6.85 9.87 -6.46
C HIS A 50 6.66 8.57 -5.70
N CYS A 51 6.62 7.45 -6.42
CA CYS A 51 6.53 6.12 -5.86
C CYS A 51 7.79 5.78 -5.06
N HIS A 52 7.61 5.54 -3.77
CA HIS A 52 8.68 5.22 -2.84
C HIS A 52 8.33 3.97 -2.03
N ARG A 53 9.35 3.16 -1.69
CA ARG A 53 9.09 1.93 -0.92
C ARG A 53 8.52 2.22 0.46
N ASP A 54 9.02 3.25 1.11
CA ASP A 54 8.63 3.66 2.46
C ASP A 54 7.89 5.01 2.42
N GLY A 55 7.00 5.16 1.43
CA GLY A 55 6.20 6.36 1.21
C GLY A 55 5.13 6.53 2.29
N ASN A 56 5.09 7.72 2.90
CA ASN A 56 4.15 8.04 3.99
C ASN A 56 3.08 9.06 3.60
N ASN A 57 3.08 9.54 2.35
CA ASN A 57 2.20 10.61 1.90
C ASN A 57 0.84 10.09 1.43
N ALA A 58 0.82 9.34 0.32
CA ALA A 58 -0.41 8.78 -0.25
C ALA A 58 -0.23 7.36 -0.78
N LEU A 59 -1.34 6.65 -0.94
CA LEU A 59 -1.43 5.42 -1.71
C LEU A 59 -2.01 5.78 -3.09
N LEU A 60 -1.25 5.50 -4.13
CA LEU A 60 -1.58 5.86 -5.50
C LEU A 60 -2.02 4.63 -6.30
N LEU A 61 -2.99 4.84 -7.18
CA LEU A 61 -3.43 3.91 -8.21
C LEU A 61 -3.47 4.68 -9.54
N PHE A 62 -2.67 4.28 -10.52
CA PHE A 62 -2.53 5.05 -11.76
C PHE A 62 -2.14 4.17 -12.94
N ILE A 63 -2.27 4.75 -14.14
CA ILE A 63 -1.81 4.18 -15.40
C ILE A 63 -0.58 4.97 -15.82
N ASP A 64 0.56 4.29 -15.82
CA ASP A 64 1.86 4.80 -16.24
C ASP A 64 1.90 4.86 -17.78
N LYS A 65 1.93 6.06 -18.34
CA LYS A 65 1.90 6.25 -19.81
C LYS A 65 3.27 6.35 -20.44
N ASN A 66 4.32 6.63 -19.66
CA ASN A 66 5.69 6.75 -20.14
C ASN A 66 6.57 5.54 -19.77
N ASP A 67 5.98 4.53 -19.12
CA ASP A 67 6.59 3.27 -18.68
C ASP A 67 7.80 3.44 -17.73
N ASN A 68 7.89 4.58 -17.03
CA ASN A 68 8.99 4.86 -16.10
C ASN A 68 8.79 4.18 -14.72
N ASN A 69 7.60 3.64 -14.46
CA ASN A 69 7.13 3.00 -13.22
C ASN A 69 7.09 3.91 -11.99
N ASP A 70 7.06 5.21 -12.21
CA ASP A 70 6.86 6.25 -11.23
C ASP A 70 5.59 7.03 -11.57
N PHE A 71 5.05 7.80 -10.63
CA PHE A 71 3.90 8.64 -10.91
C PHE A 71 4.34 10.03 -11.37
N ASP A 72 3.92 10.41 -12.58
CA ASP A 72 4.06 11.75 -13.13
C ASP A 72 2.67 12.39 -13.32
N ALA A 73 2.39 13.44 -12.56
CA ALA A 73 1.09 14.10 -12.58
C ALA A 73 0.76 14.79 -13.91
N GLU A 74 1.74 15.11 -14.75
CA GLU A 74 1.55 15.75 -16.05
C GLU A 74 1.30 14.74 -17.17
N ILE A 75 1.83 13.52 -17.04
CA ILE A 75 1.81 12.49 -18.09
C ILE A 75 0.80 11.38 -17.79
N ASP A 76 0.75 10.90 -16.55
CA ASP A 76 0.03 9.68 -16.18
C ASP A 76 -1.46 9.91 -15.94
N SER A 77 -2.22 8.81 -15.94
CA SER A 77 -3.64 8.86 -15.57
C SER A 77 -3.82 8.38 -14.13
N LEU A 78 -4.07 9.30 -13.21
CA LEU A 78 -4.42 8.98 -11.82
C LEU A 78 -5.85 8.41 -11.75
N LEU A 79 -5.99 7.19 -11.22
CA LEU A 79 -7.29 6.54 -11.00
C LEU A 79 -7.79 6.75 -9.57
N THR A 80 -6.89 6.69 -8.59
CA THR A 80 -7.22 6.90 -7.18
C THR A 80 -5.99 7.40 -6.42
N GLN A 81 -6.21 8.35 -5.52
CA GLN A 81 -5.23 8.80 -4.55
C GLN A 81 -5.86 8.81 -3.16
N ILE A 82 -5.22 8.12 -2.23
CA ILE A 82 -5.66 8.06 -0.83
C ILE A 82 -4.56 8.65 0.05
N SER A 83 -4.81 9.82 0.63
CA SER A 83 -3.92 10.39 1.65
C SER A 83 -3.84 9.46 2.86
N LEU A 84 -2.62 9.03 3.18
CA LEU A 84 -2.40 8.05 4.25
C LEU A 84 -2.53 8.70 5.63
N ASN A 85 -2.05 9.94 5.78
CA ASN A 85 -2.15 10.74 7.02
C ASN A 85 -1.73 9.94 8.27
N LEU A 86 -0.60 9.20 8.17
CA LEU A 86 -0.12 8.33 9.24
C LEU A 86 0.42 9.18 10.39
N LYS A 87 -0.08 8.93 11.59
CA LYS A 87 0.39 9.58 12.82
C LYS A 87 1.04 8.61 13.80
N TYR A 88 0.66 7.33 13.74
CA TYR A 88 1.05 6.33 14.72
C TYR A 88 1.84 5.17 14.12
N SER A 89 2.16 5.27 12.82
CA SER A 89 2.75 4.20 12.03
C SER A 89 3.52 4.71 10.83
N GLN A 90 4.27 3.80 10.21
CA GLN A 90 4.88 3.93 8.90
C GLN A 90 4.46 2.76 8.02
N LEU A 91 4.40 3.00 6.71
CA LEU A 91 4.13 1.96 5.73
C LEU A 91 5.37 1.62 4.92
N SER A 92 5.44 0.37 4.50
CA SER A 92 6.57 -0.11 3.72
C SER A 92 6.13 -1.15 2.69
N LEU A 93 6.26 -0.81 1.41
CA LEU A 93 5.98 -1.66 0.27
C LEU A 93 7.23 -2.48 -0.08
N ARG A 94 7.03 -3.80 -0.18
CA ARG A 94 8.05 -4.77 -0.58
C ARG A 94 7.49 -5.64 -1.70
N VAL A 95 8.04 -5.44 -2.90
CA VAL A 95 7.69 -6.18 -4.11
C VAL A 95 8.92 -6.90 -4.64
N GLY A 96 8.70 -8.04 -5.31
CA GLY A 96 9.76 -8.81 -5.98
C GLY A 96 10.68 -7.94 -6.84
N ASN A 97 11.96 -8.34 -6.92
CA ASN A 97 13.07 -7.57 -7.51
C ASN A 97 13.23 -6.16 -6.96
N LYS A 98 12.96 -5.96 -5.66
CA LYS A 98 13.19 -4.69 -4.98
C LYS A 98 12.42 -3.50 -5.63
N ARG A 99 11.24 -3.73 -6.18
CA ARG A 99 10.42 -2.65 -6.78
C ARG A 99 9.74 -1.81 -5.69
N HIS A 100 9.44 -0.56 -6.02
CA HIS A 100 8.66 0.38 -5.18
C HIS A 100 7.20 0.53 -5.64
N TYR A 101 6.74 -0.36 -6.53
CA TYR A 101 5.39 -0.41 -7.06
C TYR A 101 4.99 -1.86 -7.30
N THR A 102 3.69 -2.13 -7.35
CA THR A 102 3.13 -3.36 -7.91
C THR A 102 2.33 -3.02 -9.18
N LYS A 103 2.48 -3.86 -10.21
CA LYS A 103 1.81 -3.68 -11.51
C LYS A 103 0.78 -4.78 -11.68
N PHE A 104 -0.46 -4.41 -11.98
CA PHE A 104 -1.54 -5.31 -12.36
C PHE A 104 -1.68 -5.29 -13.88
N TRP A 105 -1.54 -6.46 -14.51
CA TRP A 105 -1.54 -6.56 -15.97
C TRP A 105 -2.95 -6.40 -16.54
N GLY A 106 -3.09 -5.57 -17.57
CA GLY A 106 -4.39 -5.31 -18.20
C GLY A 106 -5.06 -6.55 -18.80
N ASN A 107 -4.27 -7.55 -19.19
CA ASN A 107 -4.79 -8.78 -19.78
C ASN A 107 -5.36 -9.78 -18.76
N SER A 108 -4.95 -9.73 -17.50
CA SER A 108 -5.30 -10.73 -16.49
C SER A 108 -5.84 -10.14 -15.19
N GLY A 109 -5.68 -8.84 -14.96
CA GLY A 109 -6.01 -8.19 -13.69
C GLY A 109 -5.15 -8.67 -12.53
N THR A 110 -4.02 -9.35 -12.78
CA THR A 110 -3.23 -9.99 -11.72
C THR A 110 -1.80 -9.43 -11.69
N PRO A 111 -1.17 -9.33 -10.51
CA PRO A 111 0.18 -8.78 -10.37
C PRO A 111 1.24 -9.85 -10.62
N ARG A 112 1.17 -10.55 -11.76
CA ARG A 112 2.11 -11.62 -12.13
C ARG A 112 3.53 -11.06 -12.20
N GLY A 113 4.45 -11.63 -11.43
CA GLY A 113 5.83 -11.13 -11.29
C GLY A 113 5.99 -9.86 -10.45
N HIS A 114 4.88 -9.27 -9.97
CA HIS A 114 4.83 -8.05 -9.16
C HIS A 114 4.16 -8.27 -7.79
N PHE A 115 4.07 -9.50 -7.32
CA PHE A 115 3.52 -9.84 -6.01
C PHE A 115 4.43 -9.35 -4.86
N GLY A 116 3.85 -9.22 -3.67
CA GLY A 116 4.56 -8.63 -2.54
C GLY A 116 3.68 -8.45 -1.31
N HIS A 117 4.07 -7.49 -0.48
CA HIS A 117 3.31 -7.08 0.69
C HIS A 117 3.56 -5.63 1.05
N ILE A 118 2.61 -5.05 1.79
CA ILE A 118 2.75 -3.75 2.45
C ILE A 118 2.74 -3.99 3.95
N LYS A 119 3.80 -3.59 4.64
CA LYS A 119 3.91 -3.66 6.10
C LYS A 119 3.29 -2.42 6.72
N TYR A 120 2.57 -2.60 7.82
CA TYR A 120 2.14 -1.55 8.73
C TYR A 120 2.93 -1.70 10.03
N CYS A 121 3.77 -0.70 10.31
CA CYS A 121 4.72 -0.72 11.42
C CYS A 121 4.42 0.45 12.36
N PRO A 122 4.09 0.21 13.63
CA PRO A 122 3.94 1.26 14.64
C PRO A 122 5.20 2.10 14.81
N THR A 123 5.03 3.39 15.10
CA THR A 123 6.12 4.32 15.44
C THR A 123 6.01 4.85 16.87
N VAL A 124 4.99 4.43 17.61
CA VAL A 124 4.68 4.89 18.97
C VAL A 124 4.39 3.69 19.88
N ALA A 125 4.87 3.74 21.13
CA ALA A 125 4.82 2.59 22.05
C ALA A 125 3.40 2.08 22.40
N TYR A 126 2.39 2.97 22.36
CA TYR A 126 1.00 2.59 22.64
C TYR A 126 0.26 1.98 21.43
N ASN A 127 0.88 1.99 20.24
CA ASN A 127 0.37 1.31 19.07
C ASN A 127 1.04 -0.06 18.95
N THR A 128 0.28 -1.12 19.17
CA THR A 128 0.77 -2.51 19.07
C THR A 128 0.28 -3.19 17.79
N ALA A 129 -0.39 -2.46 16.90
CA ALA A 129 -0.94 -3.04 15.68
C ALA A 129 0.18 -3.22 14.65
N MET A 130 0.63 -4.45 14.47
CA MET A 130 1.64 -4.83 13.47
C MET A 130 1.05 -5.88 12.54
N TYR A 131 1.03 -5.59 11.25
CA TYR A 131 0.52 -6.52 10.25
C TYR A 131 1.16 -6.26 8.89
N LEU A 132 0.92 -7.21 7.99
CA LEU A 132 1.24 -7.07 6.58
C LEU A 132 0.01 -7.37 5.73
N ILE A 133 -0.18 -6.60 4.67
CA ILE A 133 -1.16 -6.88 3.62
C ILE A 133 -0.40 -7.50 2.47
N SER A 134 -0.51 -8.82 2.33
CA SER A 134 0.12 -9.58 1.27
C SER A 134 -0.79 -9.67 0.04
N PHE A 135 -0.20 -9.62 -1.15
CA PHE A 135 -0.88 -9.82 -2.42
C PHE A 135 -0.09 -10.81 -3.27
N SER A 136 -0.74 -11.90 -3.67
CA SER A 136 -0.10 -12.99 -4.43
C SER A 136 -0.05 -12.71 -5.93
N GLN A 137 0.65 -13.55 -6.69
CA GLN A 137 0.67 -13.48 -8.17
C GLN A 137 -0.72 -13.58 -8.80
N MET A 138 -1.69 -14.20 -8.12
CA MET A 138 -3.08 -14.33 -8.57
C MET A 138 -3.96 -13.14 -8.14
N GLY A 139 -3.38 -12.15 -7.47
CA GLY A 139 -4.10 -11.00 -6.93
C GLY A 139 -4.96 -11.34 -5.72
N ILE A 140 -4.62 -12.41 -4.97
CA ILE A 140 -5.29 -12.72 -3.71
C ILE A 140 -4.66 -11.82 -2.63
N VAL A 141 -5.49 -10.99 -2.00
CA VAL A 141 -5.08 -10.08 -0.92
C VAL A 141 -5.41 -10.71 0.43
N LYS A 142 -4.45 -10.73 1.36
CA LYS A 142 -4.63 -11.26 2.72
C LYS A 142 -3.85 -10.44 3.74
N GLN A 143 -4.51 -10.09 4.84
CA GLN A 143 -3.83 -9.63 6.05
C GLN A 143 -3.12 -10.82 6.74
N LYS A 144 -1.88 -10.60 7.19
CA LYS A 144 -1.22 -11.48 8.16
C LYS A 144 -0.80 -10.66 9.37
N LEU A 145 -1.08 -11.18 10.56
CA LEU A 145 -0.73 -10.54 11.83
C LEU A 145 0.69 -10.90 12.24
N ASN A 146 1.36 -9.99 12.94
CA ASN A 146 2.74 -10.17 13.39
C ASN A 146 2.96 -11.44 14.22
N GLU A 147 1.99 -11.83 15.05
CA GLU A 147 2.03 -13.04 15.89
C GLU A 147 2.24 -14.33 15.09
N ASN A 148 1.65 -14.40 13.90
CA ASN A 148 1.69 -15.59 13.04
C ASN A 148 2.68 -15.45 11.88
N HIS A 149 3.08 -14.22 11.56
CA HIS A 149 4.00 -13.92 10.49
C HIS A 149 4.78 -12.66 10.85
N PRO A 150 6.00 -12.81 11.40
CA PRO A 150 6.82 -11.68 11.81
C PRO A 150 6.91 -10.63 10.69
N THR A 151 6.59 -9.40 11.04
CA THR A 151 6.58 -8.27 10.10
C THR A 151 7.98 -7.69 9.91
N GLN A 152 8.90 -7.92 10.86
CA GLN A 152 10.25 -7.35 10.86
C GLN A 152 10.17 -5.83 10.63
N CYS A 153 9.44 -5.13 11.50
CA CYS A 153 9.33 -3.68 11.46
C CYS A 153 10.56 -2.98 12.06
N ASP A 154 11.35 -3.74 12.83
CA ASP A 154 12.57 -3.28 13.51
C ASP A 154 13.84 -3.57 12.69
N GLU A 155 13.70 -4.08 11.46
CA GLU A 155 14.77 -4.43 10.51
C GLU A 155 14.60 -3.70 9.18
#